data_AF-A0A351TP79-F1
#
_entry.id   AF-A0A351TP79-F1
#
_cell.length_a   1.000
_cell.length_b   1.000
_cell.length_c   1.000
_cell.angle_alpha   90.00
_cell.angle_beta   90.00
_cell.angle_gamma   90.00
#
_symmetry.space_group_name_H-M   'P 1'
#
loop_
_entity.id
_entity.type
_entity.pdbx_description
1 polymer ?
#
loop_
_entity_poly.entity_id
_entity_poly.type
_entity_poly.pdbx_seq_one_letter_code
_entity_poly.pdbx_strand_id
1 'polypeptide(L)'
;MRIKFDEPIIGKDNVLEIGSKDLDDFYVSASDIDRTNLFFVLLTSLHYYEENGDAVRAAHLSFLTAYYVFTPLTPPGSECLALHYMNKAVLLNPIQEYKEWLSIMEKGN
;
A
#
# COMPACT_ATOMS: atom_id res chain seq x y z
N MET A 1 2.78 5.63 12.49
CA MET A 1 3.87 5.67 11.47
C MET A 1 4.47 7.07 11.34
N ARG A 2 5.81 7.22 11.27
CA ARG A 2 6.46 8.50 10.95
C ARG A 2 7.14 8.39 9.59
N ILE A 3 6.53 8.96 8.56
CA ILE A 3 7.09 8.98 7.20
C ILE A 3 8.16 10.05 7.12
N LYS A 4 9.32 9.69 6.56
CA LYS A 4 10.38 10.61 6.19
C LYS A 4 10.28 10.87 4.69
N PHE A 5 9.77 12.03 4.30
CA PHE A 5 9.60 12.35 2.89
C PHE A 5 10.93 12.65 2.16
N ASP A 6 12.00 12.92 2.92
CA ASP A 6 13.37 13.05 2.45
C ASP A 6 14.07 11.68 2.21
N GLU A 7 13.51 10.60 2.76
CA GLU A 7 13.96 9.22 2.56
C GLU A 7 12.74 8.35 2.16
N PRO A 8 12.27 8.42 0.91
CA PRO A 8 10.96 7.90 0.51
C PRO A 8 10.89 6.38 0.41
N ILE A 9 11.98 5.67 0.68
CA ILE A 9 12.01 4.20 0.70
C ILE A 9 11.82 3.74 2.15
N ILE A 10 10.72 3.06 2.41
CA ILE A 10 10.45 2.47 3.73
C ILE A 10 11.48 1.36 3.99
N GLY A 11 12.21 1.51 5.10
CA GLY A 11 13.27 0.57 5.48
C GLY A 11 12.77 -0.87 5.67
N LYS A 12 13.62 -1.83 5.30
CA LYS A 12 13.30 -3.27 5.26
C LYS A 12 12.82 -3.84 6.60
N ASP A 13 13.28 -3.27 7.70
CA ASP A 13 12.99 -3.72 9.06
C ASP A 13 11.61 -3.24 9.51
N ASN A 14 11.13 -2.12 8.95
CA ASN A 14 9.86 -1.50 9.33
C ASN A 14 8.72 -1.86 8.36
N VAL A 15 9.02 -2.13 7.09
CA VAL A 15 8.00 -2.23 6.05
C VAL A 15 6.94 -3.29 6.33
N LEU A 16 7.31 -4.43 6.90
CA LEU A 16 6.39 -5.53 7.22
C LEU A 16 5.64 -5.32 8.55
N GLU A 17 6.01 -4.30 9.32
CA GLU A 17 5.33 -3.96 10.58
C GLU A 17 4.16 -2.98 10.35
N ILE A 18 4.11 -2.34 9.17
CA ILE A 18 3.07 -1.38 8.81
C ILE A 18 1.80 -2.16 8.44
N GLY A 19 0.74 -1.97 9.21
CA GLY A 19 -0.58 -2.53 8.89
C GLY A 19 -1.51 -1.52 8.22
N SER A 20 -2.67 -2.01 7.78
CA SER A 20 -3.78 -1.17 7.29
C SER A 20 -4.19 -0.09 8.31
N LYS A 21 -4.24 -0.45 9.59
CA LYS A 21 -4.55 0.49 10.68
C LYS A 21 -3.55 1.66 10.77
N ASP A 22 -2.27 1.43 10.51
CA ASP A 22 -1.27 2.50 10.51
C ASP A 22 -1.53 3.52 9.39
N LEU A 23 -2.07 3.05 8.25
CA LEU A 23 -2.46 3.90 7.13
C LEU A 23 -3.69 4.74 7.47
N ASP A 24 -4.68 4.15 8.16
CA ASP A 24 -5.87 4.88 8.63
C ASP A 24 -5.49 5.94 9.67
N ASP A 25 -4.68 5.57 10.67
CA ASP A 25 -4.18 6.48 11.71
C ASP A 25 -3.37 7.64 11.09
N PHE A 26 -2.55 7.34 10.07
CA PHE A 26 -1.84 8.37 9.31
C PHE A 26 -2.82 9.29 8.59
N TYR A 27 -3.78 8.73 7.84
CA TYR A 27 -4.72 9.54 7.06
C TYR A 27 -5.53 10.52 7.93
N VAL A 28 -5.99 10.07 9.10
CA VAL A 28 -6.74 10.91 10.05
C VAL A 28 -5.93 12.11 10.54
N SER A 29 -4.63 11.92 10.77
CA SER A 29 -3.75 12.94 11.37
C SER A 29 -2.96 13.78 10.37
N ALA A 30 -2.86 13.34 9.11
CA ALA A 30 -2.05 13.98 8.07
C ALA A 30 -2.75 15.17 7.39
N SER A 31 -1.92 16.08 6.85
CA SER A 31 -2.39 17.13 5.93
C SER A 31 -2.81 16.52 4.58
N ASP A 32 -3.60 17.24 3.79
CA ASP A 32 -4.01 16.76 2.45
C ASP A 32 -2.81 16.47 1.53
N ILE A 33 -1.76 17.29 1.63
CA ILE A 33 -0.51 17.09 0.89
C ILE A 33 0.17 15.79 1.35
N ASP A 34 0.26 15.57 2.66
CA ASP A 34 0.92 14.38 3.20
C ASP A 34 0.13 13.10 2.93
N ARG A 35 -1.20 13.18 2.91
CA ARG A 35 -2.09 12.07 2.51
C ARG A 35 -1.76 11.61 1.10
N THR A 36 -1.61 12.54 0.15
CA THR A 36 -1.20 12.22 -1.22
C THR A 36 0.25 11.75 -1.29
N ASN A 37 1.17 12.39 -0.55
CA ASN A 37 2.58 12.00 -0.56
C ASN A 37 2.80 10.57 -0.06
N LEU A 38 2.01 10.09 0.92
CA LEU A 38 2.11 8.70 1.38
C LEU A 38 1.87 7.70 0.23
N PHE A 39 0.93 7.97 -0.68
CA PHE A 39 0.74 7.11 -1.85
C PHE A 39 2.02 6.99 -2.69
N PHE A 40 2.71 8.12 -2.93
CA PHE A 40 3.97 8.11 -3.68
C PHE A 40 5.13 7.44 -2.93
N VAL A 41 5.16 7.53 -1.60
CA VAL A 41 6.13 6.80 -0.76
C VAL A 41 5.90 5.29 -0.85
N LEU A 42 4.64 4.83 -0.74
CA LEU A 42 4.30 3.41 -0.90
C LEU A 42 4.69 2.91 -2.29
N LEU A 43 4.37 3.67 -3.35
CA LEU A 43 4.67 3.33 -4.73
C LEU A 43 6.18 3.26 -5.01
N THR A 44 6.94 4.25 -4.52
CA THR A 44 8.40 4.29 -4.69
C THR A 44 9.05 3.13 -3.96
N SER A 45 8.60 2.86 -2.73
CA SER A 45 9.08 1.71 -1.95
C SER A 45 8.77 0.39 -2.66
N LEU A 46 7.56 0.26 -3.22
CA LEU A 46 7.15 -0.93 -3.97
C LEU A 46 8.11 -1.21 -5.12
N HIS A 47 8.35 -0.22 -5.98
CA HIS A 47 9.26 -0.37 -7.11
C HIS A 47 10.67 -0.72 -6.67
N TYR A 48 11.17 -0.09 -5.61
CA TYR A 48 12.49 -0.40 -5.06
C TYR A 48 12.61 -1.90 -4.67
N TYR A 49 11.66 -2.46 -3.92
CA TYR A 49 11.75 -3.87 -3.53
C TYR A 49 11.48 -4.83 -4.69
N GLU A 50 10.62 -4.45 -5.64
CA GLU A 50 10.36 -5.23 -6.85
C GLU A 50 11.63 -5.35 -7.72
N GLU A 51 12.33 -4.24 -7.97
CA GLU A 51 13.58 -4.20 -8.74
C GLU A 51 14.73 -4.95 -8.05
N ASN A 52 14.72 -5.00 -6.72
CA ASN A 52 15.70 -5.76 -5.93
C ASN A 52 15.30 -7.25 -5.73
N GLY A 53 14.17 -7.70 -6.29
CA GLY A 53 13.73 -9.10 -6.22
C GLY A 53 13.17 -9.54 -4.86
N ASP A 54 12.85 -8.61 -3.96
CA ASP A 54 12.22 -8.93 -2.67
C ASP A 54 10.69 -9.01 -2.82
N ALA A 55 10.23 -10.17 -3.30
CA ALA A 55 8.82 -10.42 -3.58
C ALA A 55 7.92 -10.27 -2.34
N VAL A 56 8.42 -10.58 -1.14
CA VAL A 56 7.61 -10.51 0.09
C VAL A 56 7.29 -9.05 0.45
N ARG A 57 8.31 -8.18 0.45
CA ARG A 57 8.12 -6.75 0.73
C ARG A 57 7.39 -6.04 -0.39
N ALA A 58 7.68 -6.39 -1.65
CA ALA A 58 6.94 -5.86 -2.79
C ALA A 58 5.46 -6.28 -2.74
N ALA A 59 5.14 -7.51 -2.37
CA ALA A 59 3.75 -7.93 -2.18
C ALA A 59 3.06 -7.13 -1.07
N HIS A 60 3.74 -6.95 0.06
CA HIS A 60 3.20 -6.20 1.19
C HIS A 60 2.96 -4.72 0.86
N LEU A 61 3.90 -4.06 0.19
CA LEU A 61 3.73 -2.69 -0.29
C LEU A 61 2.65 -2.57 -1.36
N SER A 62 2.49 -3.58 -2.22
CA SER A 62 1.37 -3.65 -3.16
C SER A 62 0.03 -3.71 -2.41
N PHE A 63 -0.06 -4.53 -1.37
CA PHE A 63 -1.24 -4.59 -0.50
C PHE A 63 -1.51 -3.24 0.19
N LEU A 64 -0.51 -2.64 0.83
CA LEU A 64 -0.65 -1.33 1.48
C LEU A 64 -1.08 -0.25 0.50
N THR A 65 -0.52 -0.24 -0.71
CA THR A 65 -0.90 0.69 -1.79
C THR A 65 -2.36 0.47 -2.19
N ALA A 66 -2.76 -0.78 -2.42
CA ALA A 66 -4.13 -1.13 -2.77
C ALA A 66 -5.14 -0.71 -1.70
N TYR A 67 -4.85 -1.05 -0.44
CA TYR A 67 -5.67 -0.66 0.71
C TYR A 67 -5.78 0.87 0.78
N TYR A 68 -4.66 1.58 0.75
CA TYR A 68 -4.64 3.03 0.93
C TYR A 68 -5.47 3.79 -0.12
N VAL A 69 -5.42 3.36 -1.39
CA VAL A 69 -6.24 3.98 -2.43
C VAL A 69 -7.71 3.57 -2.36
N PHE A 70 -8.01 2.37 -1.86
CA PHE A 70 -9.37 1.85 -1.75
C PHE A 70 -10.13 2.42 -0.55
N THR A 71 -9.51 2.48 0.64
CA THR A 71 -10.21 2.83 1.88
C THR A 71 -10.06 4.32 2.26
N PRO A 72 -8.87 4.86 2.62
CA PRO A 72 -8.77 6.24 3.08
C PRO A 72 -8.69 7.26 1.93
N LEU A 73 -7.84 7.05 0.92
CA LEU A 73 -7.52 8.12 -0.05
C LEU A 73 -8.59 8.30 -1.13
N THR A 74 -9.21 7.20 -1.60
CA THR A 74 -10.34 7.16 -2.56
C THR A 74 -10.29 8.17 -3.73
N PRO A 75 -9.16 8.31 -4.46
CA PRO A 75 -9.09 9.23 -5.60
C PRO A 75 -9.99 8.75 -6.75
N PRO A 76 -10.29 9.60 -7.76
CA PRO A 76 -10.92 9.14 -8.99
C PRO A 76 -10.17 7.95 -9.60
N GLY A 77 -10.90 6.86 -9.89
CA GLY A 77 -10.31 5.61 -10.39
C GLY A 77 -9.69 4.71 -9.31
N SER A 78 -9.97 4.97 -8.02
CA SER A 78 -9.47 4.21 -6.87
C SER A 78 -9.67 2.70 -7.01
N GLU A 79 -10.85 2.23 -7.42
CA GLU A 79 -11.14 0.80 -7.54
C GLU A 79 -10.23 0.10 -8.56
N CYS A 80 -10.02 0.72 -9.72
CA CYS A 80 -9.14 0.19 -10.75
C CYS A 80 -7.68 0.09 -10.26
N LEU A 81 -7.20 1.13 -9.58
CA LEU A 81 -5.86 1.15 -9.00
C LEU A 81 -5.73 0.14 -7.85
N ALA A 82 -6.73 0.07 -6.96
CA ALA A 82 -6.77 -0.87 -5.86
C ALA A 82 -6.67 -2.30 -6.36
N LEU A 83 -7.51 -2.68 -7.32
CA LEU A 83 -7.50 -4.01 -7.92
C LEU A 83 -6.17 -4.32 -8.62
N HIS A 84 -5.56 -3.34 -9.30
CA HIS A 84 -4.24 -3.53 -9.92
C HIS A 84 -3.18 -3.94 -8.89
N TYR A 85 -3.04 -3.17 -7.81
CA TYR A 85 -2.05 -3.45 -6.78
C TYR A 85 -2.41 -4.66 -5.92
N MET A 86 -3.69 -4.91 -5.66
CA MET A 86 -4.13 -6.08 -4.90
C MET A 86 -3.84 -7.38 -5.66
N ASN A 87 -4.10 -7.40 -6.97
CA ASN A 87 -3.72 -8.54 -7.83
C ASN A 87 -2.20 -8.74 -7.83
N LYS A 88 -1.41 -7.66 -7.89
CA LYS A 88 0.07 -7.74 -7.77
C LYS A 88 0.49 -8.34 -6.43
N ALA A 89 -0.12 -7.91 -5.32
CA ALA A 89 0.20 -8.45 -3.99
C ALA A 89 -0.07 -9.96 -3.90
N VAL A 90 -1.23 -10.41 -4.40
CA VAL A 90 -1.59 -11.84 -4.43
C VAL A 90 -0.66 -12.63 -5.35
N LEU A 91 -0.29 -12.07 -6.51
CA LEU A 91 0.64 -12.71 -7.45
C LEU A 91 2.03 -12.91 -6.84
N LEU A 92 2.55 -11.90 -6.15
CA LEU A 92 3.89 -11.93 -5.55
C LEU A 92 3.94 -12.78 -4.27
N ASN A 93 2.90 -12.75 -3.43
CA ASN A 93 2.84 -13.53 -2.20
C ASN A 93 1.38 -13.84 -1.79
N PRO A 94 0.83 -15.03 -2.14
CA PRO A 94 -0.60 -15.33 -2.04
C PRO A 94 -1.06 -15.75 -0.62
N ILE A 95 -0.80 -14.91 0.38
CA ILE A 95 -1.26 -15.13 1.75
C ILE A 95 -2.78 -14.93 1.88
N GLN A 96 -3.35 -15.47 2.95
CA GLN A 96 -4.80 -15.48 3.16
C GLN A 96 -5.39 -14.07 3.25
N GLU A 97 -4.75 -13.16 3.99
CA GLU A 97 -5.19 -11.77 4.14
C GLU A 97 -5.34 -11.06 2.79
N TYR A 98 -4.39 -11.23 1.87
CA TYR A 98 -4.43 -10.58 0.56
C TYR A 98 -5.59 -11.12 -0.30
N LYS A 99 -5.88 -12.41 -0.22
CA LYS A 99 -7.01 -13.01 -0.94
C LYS A 99 -8.34 -12.50 -0.41
N GLU A 100 -8.46 -12.34 0.91
CA GLU A 100 -9.66 -11.79 1.54
C GLU A 100 -9.89 -10.34 1.11
N TRP A 101 -8.84 -9.52 1.12
CA TRP A 101 -8.92 -8.14 0.62
C TRP A 101 -9.22 -8.05 -0.87
N LEU A 102 -8.66 -8.92 -1.70
CA LEU A 102 -9.01 -8.99 -3.12
C LEU A 102 -10.51 -9.25 -3.31
N SER A 103 -11.07 -10.24 -2.60
CA SER A 103 -12.51 -10.54 -2.66
C SER A 103 -13.40 -9.42 -2.11
N ILE A 104 -12.89 -8.58 -1.22
CA ILE A 104 -13.58 -7.36 -0.77
C ILE A 104 -13.56 -6.31 -1.88
N MET A 105 -12.39 -6.01 -2.43
CA MET A 105 -12.23 -4.96 -3.47
C MET A 105 -12.96 -5.30 -4.77
N GLU A 106 -13.07 -6.58 -5.14
CA GLU A 106 -13.84 -7.04 -6.30
C GLU A 106 -15.34 -6.74 -6.18
N LYS A 107 -15.86 -6.53 -4.96
CA LYS A 107 -17.25 -6.14 -4.73
C LYS A 107 -17.50 -4.64 -4.85
N GLY A 108 -16.45 -3.84 -5.04
CA GLY A 108 -16.51 -2.38 -5.04
C GLY A 108 -16.48 -1.79 -3.62
N ASN A 109 -16.31 -0.47 -3.55
CA ASN A 109 -16.26 0.30 -2.30
C ASN A 109 -17.63 0.87 -1.92
#